data_AF-G9PIG6-F1
#
_entry.id   AF-G9PIG6-F1
#
_cell.length_a   1.000
_cell.length_b   1.000
_cell.length_c   1.000
_cell.angle_alpha   90.00
_cell.angle_beta   90.00
_cell.angle_gamma   90.00
#
_symmetry.space_group_name_H-M   'P 1'
#
loop_
_entity.id
_entity.type
_entity.pdbx_description
1 polymer ?
#
loop_
_entity_poly.entity_id
_entity_poly.type
_entity_poly.pdbx_seq_one_letter_code
_entity_poly.pdbx_strand_id
1 'polypeptide(L)'
;MSLDAAWALDWTHRAAVMIAENRAELTELDRAIGDADHGDNLDRGMRAVVTKLDAAQKAGNLPATPGGVLKVVATTLMATVGGAGGPLLGTAFLRAARSSDASAWGAENLVRALEEATSGLEARGHATSGDKTMADAWRPATVAAREAAEIGEDEVGVLSAAARAAADGARDTEPLQARRGRASFLGERSCGHRDPGAQSSALIFQAALDAARACSLEPIMVVEQA
;
A
#
# COMPACT_ATOMS: atom_id res chain seq x y z
N MET A 1 19.69 5.40 -0.53
CA MET A 1 19.82 4.17 0.30
C MET A 1 18.90 3.13 -0.31
N SER A 2 19.42 2.00 -0.79
CA SER A 2 18.56 1.01 -1.47
C SER A 2 17.67 0.24 -0.49
N LEU A 3 16.40 0.04 -0.87
CA LEU A 3 15.38 -0.65 -0.06
C LEU A 3 15.36 -2.14 -0.36
N ASP A 4 15.68 -2.99 0.60
CA ASP A 4 15.85 -4.43 0.42
C ASP A 4 14.66 -5.26 0.97
N ALA A 5 14.85 -6.58 1.08
CA ALA A 5 13.84 -7.48 1.62
C ALA A 5 13.48 -7.17 3.10
N ALA A 6 14.43 -6.64 3.88
CA ALA A 6 14.17 -6.26 5.27
C ALA A 6 13.27 -5.02 5.34
N TRP A 7 13.49 -4.03 4.46
CA TRP A 7 12.56 -2.91 4.31
C TRP A 7 11.15 -3.38 3.94
N ALA A 8 11.01 -4.28 2.96
CA ALA A 8 9.69 -4.77 2.54
C ALA A 8 8.98 -5.56 3.66
N LEU A 9 9.73 -6.28 4.49
CA LEU A 9 9.21 -6.98 5.67
C LEU A 9 8.71 -5.97 6.72
N ASP A 10 9.53 -4.97 7.08
CA ASP A 10 9.16 -3.93 8.05
C ASP A 10 7.96 -3.10 7.55
N TRP A 11 7.93 -2.73 6.27
CA TRP A 11 6.77 -2.10 5.64
C TRP A 11 5.50 -2.94 5.86
N THR A 12 5.59 -4.25 5.62
CA THR A 12 4.44 -5.15 5.77
C THR A 12 3.94 -5.20 7.21
N HIS A 13 4.86 -5.27 8.18
CA HIS A 13 4.51 -5.25 9.61
C HIS A 13 3.86 -3.93 10.02
N ARG A 14 4.44 -2.79 9.61
CA ARG A 14 3.89 -1.46 9.90
C ARG A 14 2.53 -1.26 9.27
N ALA A 15 2.33 -1.71 8.03
CA ALA A 15 1.04 -1.65 7.37
C ALA A 15 0.00 -2.46 8.14
N ALA A 16 0.35 -3.66 8.63
CA ALA A 16 -0.56 -4.45 9.44
C ALA A 16 -0.94 -3.75 10.76
N VAL A 17 0.03 -3.11 11.43
CA VAL A 17 -0.24 -2.32 12.65
C VAL A 17 -1.16 -1.14 12.33
N MET A 18 -0.86 -0.34 11.31
CA MET A 18 -1.69 0.81 10.94
C MET A 18 -3.11 0.40 10.56
N ILE A 19 -3.28 -0.68 9.80
CA ILE A 19 -4.61 -1.21 9.47
C ILE A 19 -5.34 -1.68 10.74
N ALA A 20 -4.67 -2.36 11.67
CA ALA A 20 -5.29 -2.80 12.91
C ALA A 20 -5.73 -1.63 13.81
N GLU A 21 -4.90 -0.59 13.92
CA GLU A 21 -5.20 0.62 14.70
C GLU A 21 -6.37 1.42 14.10
N ASN A 22 -6.43 1.49 12.76
CA ASN A 22 -7.48 2.24 12.04
C ASN A 22 -8.67 1.35 11.63
N ARG A 23 -8.71 0.09 12.09
CA ARG A 23 -9.73 -0.90 11.68
C ARG A 23 -11.15 -0.39 11.87
N ALA A 24 -11.44 0.18 13.03
CA ALA A 24 -12.76 0.69 13.36
C ALA A 24 -13.17 1.88 12.47
N GLU A 25 -12.24 2.80 12.21
CA GLU A 25 -12.48 3.93 11.30
C GLU A 25 -12.74 3.46 9.87
N LEU A 26 -11.93 2.53 9.36
CA LEU A 26 -12.10 1.97 8.02
C LEU A 26 -13.45 1.26 7.86
N THR A 27 -13.87 0.51 8.87
CA THR A 27 -15.20 -0.11 8.91
C THR A 27 -16.32 0.94 8.97
N GLU A 28 -16.12 2.08 9.65
CA GLU A 28 -17.13 3.14 9.72
C GLU A 28 -17.25 3.93 8.42
N LEU A 29 -16.13 4.22 7.74
CA LEU A 29 -16.14 4.79 6.39
C LEU A 29 -16.92 3.89 5.42
N ASP A 30 -16.67 2.59 5.47
CA ASP A 30 -17.37 1.60 4.65
C ASP A 30 -18.83 1.40 5.09
N ARG A 31 -19.19 1.67 6.35
CA ARG A 31 -20.60 1.65 6.77
C ARG A 31 -21.41 2.76 6.09
N ALA A 32 -20.82 3.93 5.90
CA ALA A 32 -21.50 5.06 5.30
C ALA A 32 -21.88 4.81 3.83
N ILE A 33 -21.02 4.10 3.09
CA ILE A 33 -21.16 3.94 1.64
C ILE A 33 -21.03 2.50 1.12
N GLY A 34 -21.05 1.50 1.98
CA GLY A 34 -20.77 0.10 1.65
C GLY A 34 -21.49 -0.88 2.60
N ASP A 35 -20.83 -1.99 2.93
CA ASP A 35 -21.37 -3.07 3.77
C ASP A 35 -20.67 -3.21 5.14
N ALA A 36 -19.87 -2.21 5.52
CA ALA A 36 -19.20 -2.13 6.81
C ALA A 36 -18.29 -3.33 7.12
N ASP A 37 -17.54 -3.80 6.12
CA ASP A 37 -16.65 -4.95 6.27
C ASP A 37 -15.19 -4.66 5.88
N HIS A 38 -14.90 -3.51 5.25
CA HIS A 38 -13.58 -3.20 4.70
C HIS A 38 -12.45 -3.30 5.75
N GLY A 39 -12.63 -2.65 6.90
CA GLY A 39 -11.63 -2.66 7.98
C GLY A 39 -11.36 -4.07 8.50
N ASP A 40 -12.41 -4.85 8.78
CA ASP A 40 -12.32 -6.22 9.29
C ASP A 40 -11.71 -7.19 8.25
N ASN A 41 -12.05 -7.03 6.97
CA ASN A 41 -11.50 -7.83 5.89
C ASN A 41 -10.00 -7.56 5.70
N LEU A 42 -9.59 -6.28 5.73
CA LEU A 42 -8.20 -5.91 5.52
C LEU A 42 -7.32 -6.27 6.73
N ASP A 43 -7.78 -6.05 7.97
CA ASP A 43 -7.07 -6.47 9.19
C ASP A 43 -6.82 -7.99 9.19
N ARG A 44 -7.84 -8.78 8.85
CA ARG A 44 -7.72 -10.25 8.71
C ARG A 44 -6.66 -10.63 7.69
N GLY A 45 -6.65 -9.98 6.52
CA GLY A 45 -5.68 -10.26 5.48
C GLY A 45 -4.26 -9.89 5.87
N MET A 46 -4.07 -8.70 6.45
CA MET A 46 -2.75 -8.24 6.89
C MET A 46 -2.19 -9.11 8.01
N ARG A 47 -3.01 -9.56 8.97
CA ARG A 47 -2.59 -10.53 9.99
C ARG A 47 -2.15 -11.87 9.38
N ALA A 48 -2.85 -12.34 8.35
CA ALA A 48 -2.48 -13.56 7.65
C ALA A 48 -1.15 -13.41 6.88
N VAL A 49 -0.90 -12.23 6.29
CA VAL A 49 0.36 -11.88 5.65
C VAL A 49 1.50 -11.92 6.67
N VAL A 50 1.37 -11.20 7.79
CA VAL A 50 2.37 -11.16 8.86
C VAL A 50 2.67 -12.56 9.37
N THR A 51 1.64 -13.36 9.67
CA THR A 51 1.82 -14.75 10.13
C THR A 51 2.67 -15.58 9.17
N LYS A 52 2.46 -15.44 7.85
CA LYS A 52 3.24 -16.18 6.85
C LYS A 52 4.67 -15.69 6.75
N LEU A 53 4.90 -14.38 6.76
CA LEU A 53 6.24 -13.81 6.67
C LEU A 53 7.07 -14.10 7.93
N ASP A 54 6.46 -14.02 9.11
CA ASP A 54 7.11 -14.38 10.38
C ASP A 54 7.50 -15.86 10.43
N ALA A 55 6.61 -16.73 9.96
CA ALA A 55 6.90 -18.16 9.85
C ALA A 55 8.07 -18.41 8.88
N ALA A 56 8.10 -17.67 7.76
CA ALA A 56 9.16 -17.79 6.78
C ALA A 56 10.52 -17.30 7.33
N GLN A 57 10.52 -16.17 8.03
CA GLN A 57 11.70 -15.63 8.68
C GLN A 57 12.25 -16.59 9.73
N LYS A 58 11.39 -17.15 10.60
CA LYS A 58 11.78 -18.14 11.62
C LYS A 58 12.36 -19.42 11.00
N ALA A 59 11.86 -19.83 9.83
CA ALA A 59 12.35 -20.99 9.11
C ALA A 59 13.60 -20.71 8.25
N GLY A 60 14.09 -19.46 8.22
CA GLY A 60 15.25 -19.08 7.40
C GLY A 60 14.97 -19.12 5.89
N ASN A 61 13.71 -19.01 5.47
CA ASN A 61 13.30 -19.05 4.06
C ASN A 61 12.54 -17.78 3.61
N LEU A 62 12.80 -16.65 4.30
CA LEU A 62 12.32 -15.35 3.88
C LEU A 62 12.79 -15.05 2.44
N PRO A 63 11.93 -14.51 1.55
CA PRO A 63 12.37 -14.11 0.22
C PRO A 63 13.51 -13.09 0.28
N ALA A 64 14.51 -13.26 -0.59
CA ALA A 64 15.73 -12.45 -0.59
C ALA A 64 15.60 -11.08 -1.29
N THR A 65 14.44 -10.76 -1.87
CA THR A 65 14.20 -9.52 -2.61
C THR A 65 12.91 -8.83 -2.12
N PRO A 66 12.80 -7.49 -2.25
CA PRO A 66 11.56 -6.77 -1.97
C PRO A 66 10.38 -7.38 -2.74
N GLY A 67 10.57 -7.63 -4.05
CA GLY A 67 9.54 -8.24 -4.89
C GLY A 67 9.10 -9.62 -4.40
N GLY A 68 10.04 -10.42 -3.88
CA GLY A 68 9.72 -11.71 -3.25
C GLY A 68 8.80 -11.58 -2.04
N VAL A 69 9.05 -10.61 -1.16
CA VAL A 69 8.19 -10.32 -0.01
C VAL A 69 6.81 -9.85 -0.48
N LEU A 70 6.76 -8.88 -1.41
CA LEU A 70 5.50 -8.35 -1.96
C LEU A 70 4.66 -9.42 -2.67
N LYS A 71 5.28 -10.45 -3.26
CA LYS A 71 4.56 -11.59 -3.82
C LYS A 71 3.82 -12.41 -2.75
N VAL A 72 4.41 -12.57 -1.56
CA VAL A 72 3.76 -13.23 -0.42
C VAL A 72 2.59 -12.39 0.08
N VAL A 73 2.78 -11.07 0.18
CA VAL A 73 1.71 -10.11 0.50
C VAL A 73 0.55 -10.28 -0.49
N ALA A 74 0.83 -10.13 -1.79
CA ALA A 74 -0.14 -10.19 -2.86
C ALA A 74 -1.00 -11.44 -2.84
N THR A 75 -0.35 -12.61 -2.87
CA THR A 75 -1.04 -13.91 -2.93
C THR A 75 -1.85 -14.20 -1.67
N THR A 76 -1.41 -13.68 -0.52
CA THR A 76 -2.14 -13.86 0.75
C THR A 76 -3.34 -12.94 0.83
N LEU A 77 -3.22 -11.66 0.44
CA LEU A 77 -4.37 -10.75 0.39
C LEU A 77 -5.45 -11.25 -0.57
N MET A 78 -5.07 -11.74 -1.76
CA MET A 78 -6.02 -12.36 -2.71
C MET A 78 -6.80 -13.54 -2.11
N ALA A 79 -6.16 -14.30 -1.22
CA ALA A 79 -6.74 -15.51 -0.64
C ALA A 79 -7.56 -15.26 0.64
N THR A 80 -7.35 -14.12 1.31
CA THR A 80 -7.83 -13.94 2.70
C THR A 80 -8.67 -12.68 2.92
N VAL A 81 -8.50 -11.65 2.10
CA VAL A 81 -9.32 -10.44 2.16
C VAL A 81 -10.58 -10.65 1.31
N GLY A 82 -11.74 -10.55 1.96
CA GLY A 82 -13.03 -10.59 1.30
C GLY A 82 -13.32 -9.34 0.44
N GLY A 83 -14.40 -9.40 -0.33
CA GLY A 83 -14.86 -8.26 -1.13
C GLY A 83 -13.90 -7.86 -2.25
N ALA A 84 -13.99 -6.60 -2.69
CA ALA A 84 -13.18 -6.08 -3.79
C ALA A 84 -11.73 -5.79 -3.37
N GLY A 85 -11.48 -5.49 -2.09
CA GLY A 85 -10.16 -5.08 -1.58
C GLY A 85 -9.06 -6.10 -1.83
N GLY A 86 -9.34 -7.39 -1.58
CA GLY A 86 -8.36 -8.47 -1.74
C GLY A 86 -7.82 -8.62 -3.15
N PRO A 87 -8.68 -8.82 -4.16
CA PRO A 87 -8.23 -8.92 -5.55
C PRO A 87 -7.56 -7.65 -6.07
N LEU A 88 -7.95 -6.46 -5.61
CA LEU A 88 -7.37 -5.19 -6.08
C LEU A 88 -5.97 -4.94 -5.50
N LEU A 89 -5.84 -4.91 -4.17
CA LEU A 89 -4.54 -4.74 -3.51
C LEU A 89 -3.62 -5.92 -3.83
N GLY A 90 -4.16 -7.15 -3.85
CA GLY A 90 -3.42 -8.32 -4.27
C GLY A 90 -2.83 -8.15 -5.67
N THR A 91 -3.60 -7.65 -6.64
CA THR A 91 -3.10 -7.38 -8.00
C THR A 91 -2.02 -6.30 -8.00
N ALA A 92 -2.24 -5.21 -7.26
CA ALA A 92 -1.29 -4.12 -7.15
C ALA A 92 0.08 -4.62 -6.65
N PHE A 93 0.09 -5.32 -5.51
CA PHE A 93 1.31 -5.90 -4.94
C PHE A 93 1.93 -6.96 -5.85
N LEU A 94 1.14 -7.77 -6.56
CA LEU A 94 1.66 -8.79 -7.48
C LEU A 94 2.37 -8.16 -8.68
N ARG A 95 1.87 -7.02 -9.17
CA ARG A 95 2.47 -6.28 -10.27
C ARG A 95 3.74 -5.57 -9.84
N ALA A 96 3.73 -4.87 -8.69
CA ALA A 96 4.95 -4.35 -8.06
C ALA A 96 6.00 -5.44 -7.85
N ALA A 97 5.60 -6.61 -7.34
CA ALA A 97 6.50 -7.73 -7.09
C ALA A 97 7.24 -8.24 -8.32
N ARG A 98 6.67 -8.06 -9.52
CA ARG A 98 7.21 -8.51 -10.80
C ARG A 98 7.97 -7.42 -11.55
N SER A 99 7.98 -6.19 -11.03
CA SER A 99 8.60 -5.06 -11.72
C SER A 99 10.13 -5.15 -11.72
N SER A 100 10.72 -5.85 -10.73
CA SER A 100 12.17 -5.98 -10.57
C SER A 100 12.55 -7.21 -9.77
N ASP A 101 13.59 -7.93 -10.21
CA ASP A 101 14.23 -9.02 -9.48
C ASP A 101 15.43 -8.54 -8.63
N ALA A 102 15.68 -7.23 -8.55
CA ALA A 102 16.80 -6.68 -7.80
C ALA A 102 16.70 -7.01 -6.30
N SER A 103 17.84 -7.30 -5.66
CA SER A 103 17.93 -7.56 -4.22
C SER A 103 17.66 -6.32 -3.37
N ALA A 104 17.82 -5.13 -3.94
CA ALA A 104 17.45 -3.86 -3.32
C ALA A 104 16.96 -2.88 -4.38
N TRP A 105 16.01 -2.03 -4.01
CA TRP A 105 15.33 -1.07 -4.87
C TRP A 105 15.82 0.34 -4.57
N GLY A 106 16.38 1.00 -5.58
CA GLY A 106 16.54 2.46 -5.59
C GLY A 106 15.27 3.17 -6.09
N ALA A 107 15.33 4.51 -6.19
CA ALA A 107 14.22 5.37 -6.61
C ALA A 107 13.55 4.91 -7.93
N GLU A 108 14.33 4.59 -8.96
CA GLU A 108 13.79 4.12 -10.25
C GLU A 108 13.03 2.80 -10.12
N ASN A 109 13.50 1.87 -9.28
CA ASN A 109 12.80 0.61 -9.04
C ASN A 109 11.48 0.83 -8.30
N LEU A 110 11.46 1.74 -7.32
CA LEU A 110 10.24 2.13 -6.60
C LEU A 110 9.21 2.72 -7.55
N VAL A 111 9.60 3.71 -8.37
CA VAL A 111 8.68 4.35 -9.35
C VAL A 111 8.09 3.30 -10.28
N ARG A 112 8.92 2.44 -10.87
CA ARG A 112 8.46 1.36 -11.75
C ARG A 112 7.52 0.39 -11.03
N ALA A 113 7.80 0.05 -9.77
CA ALA A 113 6.92 -0.81 -8.98
C ALA A 113 5.55 -0.17 -8.71
N LEU A 114 5.51 1.13 -8.42
CA LEU A 114 4.27 1.88 -8.21
C LEU A 114 3.46 2.04 -9.51
N GLU A 115 4.13 2.28 -10.64
CA GLU A 115 3.48 2.34 -11.95
C GLU A 115 2.81 1.01 -12.33
N GLU A 116 3.53 -0.11 -12.17
CA GLU A 116 2.98 -1.45 -12.41
C GLU A 116 1.83 -1.78 -11.45
N ALA A 117 1.97 -1.43 -10.17
CA ALA A 117 0.94 -1.66 -9.16
C ALA A 117 -0.34 -0.88 -9.47
N THR A 118 -0.23 0.42 -9.75
CA THR A 118 -1.35 1.30 -10.09
C THR A 118 -2.04 0.84 -11.38
N SER A 119 -1.27 0.55 -12.44
CA SER A 119 -1.79 0.00 -13.69
C SER A 119 -2.57 -1.30 -13.46
N GLY A 120 -2.02 -2.21 -12.66
CA GLY A 120 -2.69 -3.45 -12.27
C GLY A 120 -3.99 -3.24 -11.51
N LEU A 121 -3.97 -2.34 -10.53
CA LEU A 121 -5.12 -2.01 -9.71
C LEU A 121 -6.26 -1.43 -10.53
N GLU A 122 -5.95 -0.49 -11.43
CA GLU A 122 -6.93 0.17 -12.29
C GLU A 122 -7.50 -0.78 -13.32
N ALA A 123 -6.66 -1.61 -13.94
CA ALA A 123 -7.10 -2.64 -14.87
C ALA A 123 -8.00 -3.67 -14.19
N ARG A 124 -7.68 -4.08 -12.95
CA ARG A 124 -8.48 -5.04 -12.18
C ARG A 124 -9.81 -4.46 -11.71
N GLY A 125 -9.84 -3.18 -11.34
CA GLY A 125 -11.01 -2.48 -10.83
C GLY A 125 -11.86 -1.79 -11.90
N HIS A 126 -11.35 -1.72 -13.14
CA HIS A 126 -11.90 -0.88 -14.21
C HIS A 126 -12.13 0.57 -13.75
N ALA A 127 -11.24 1.08 -12.89
CA ALA A 127 -11.38 2.36 -12.22
C ALA A 127 -10.39 3.38 -12.79
N THR A 128 -10.82 4.64 -12.83
CA THR A 128 -9.97 5.79 -13.17
C THR A 128 -10.10 6.88 -12.10
N SER A 129 -9.24 7.90 -12.13
CA SER A 129 -9.38 9.06 -11.24
C SER A 129 -10.78 9.67 -11.31
N GLY A 130 -11.31 10.01 -10.14
CA GLY A 130 -12.66 10.55 -9.97
C GLY A 130 -13.74 9.48 -9.75
N ASP A 131 -13.41 8.18 -9.81
CA ASP A 131 -14.40 7.11 -9.61
C ASP A 131 -14.74 6.83 -8.15
N LYS A 132 -14.03 7.48 -7.21
CA LYS A 132 -14.13 7.31 -5.75
C LYS A 132 -13.74 5.89 -5.32
N THR A 133 -12.46 5.55 -5.53
CA THR A 133 -11.89 4.24 -5.22
C THR A 133 -10.45 4.36 -4.73
N MET A 134 -9.83 3.24 -4.37
CA MET A 134 -8.38 3.19 -4.11
C MET A 134 -7.51 3.76 -5.26
N ALA A 135 -7.97 3.76 -6.51
CA ALA A 135 -7.22 4.38 -7.62
C ALA A 135 -6.97 5.88 -7.39
N ASP A 136 -7.87 6.56 -6.68
CA ASP A 136 -7.76 7.97 -6.32
C ASP A 136 -6.65 8.24 -5.29
N ALA A 137 -6.14 7.22 -4.59
CA ALA A 137 -4.92 7.33 -3.79
C ALA A 137 -3.67 6.85 -4.56
N TRP A 138 -3.78 5.72 -5.27
CA TRP A 138 -2.64 5.08 -5.94
C TRP A 138 -2.10 5.89 -7.12
N ARG A 139 -2.98 6.46 -7.94
CA ARG A 139 -2.55 7.25 -9.10
C ARG A 139 -1.79 8.52 -8.70
N PRO A 140 -2.32 9.42 -7.83
CA PRO A 140 -1.56 10.60 -7.43
C PRO A 140 -0.27 10.23 -6.69
N ALA A 141 -0.26 9.16 -5.88
CA ALA A 141 0.96 8.66 -5.26
C ALA A 141 2.05 8.27 -6.27
N THR A 142 1.66 7.57 -7.33
CA THR A 142 2.57 7.15 -8.41
C THR A 142 3.11 8.33 -9.20
N VAL A 143 2.25 9.31 -9.50
CA VAL A 143 2.67 10.55 -10.18
C VAL A 143 3.68 11.32 -9.33
N ALA A 144 3.38 11.53 -8.05
CA ALA A 144 4.26 12.24 -7.13
C ALA A 144 5.60 11.52 -6.90
N ALA A 145 5.59 10.18 -6.83
CA ALA A 145 6.82 9.39 -6.76
C ALA A 145 7.70 9.59 -7.99
N ARG A 146 7.11 9.56 -9.20
CA ARG A 146 7.85 9.77 -10.44
C ARG A 146 8.44 11.17 -10.49
N GLU A 147 7.66 12.20 -10.20
CA GLU A 147 8.10 13.60 -10.18
C GLU A 147 9.25 13.81 -9.18
N ALA A 148 9.15 13.23 -7.98
CA ALA A 148 10.23 13.28 -6.99
C ALA A 148 11.52 12.61 -7.50
N ALA A 149 11.42 11.44 -8.13
CA ALA A 149 12.58 10.75 -8.69
C ALA A 149 13.21 11.55 -9.86
N GLU A 150 12.40 12.18 -10.71
CA GLU A 150 12.87 13.00 -11.84
C GLU A 150 13.68 14.22 -11.39
N ILE A 151 13.37 14.79 -10.22
CA ILE A 151 14.15 15.89 -9.62
C ILE A 151 15.32 15.42 -8.74
N GLY A 152 15.57 14.11 -8.70
CA GLY A 152 16.72 13.52 -8.01
C GLY A 152 16.55 13.27 -6.52
N GLU A 153 15.31 13.20 -6.01
CA GLU A 153 15.05 12.78 -4.64
C GLU A 153 15.48 11.30 -4.43
N ASP A 154 15.87 10.99 -3.19
CA ASP A 154 16.20 9.63 -2.79
C ASP A 154 14.95 8.79 -2.52
N GLU A 155 15.13 7.53 -2.11
CA GLU A 155 14.04 6.58 -1.87
C GLU A 155 13.07 7.07 -0.78
N VAL A 156 13.57 7.79 0.24
CA VAL A 156 12.73 8.37 1.30
C VAL A 156 11.96 9.57 0.76
N GLY A 157 12.59 10.44 -0.03
CA GLY A 157 11.93 11.56 -0.69
C GLY A 157 10.82 11.11 -1.63
N VAL A 158 11.08 10.09 -2.44
CA VAL A 158 10.10 9.46 -3.35
C VAL A 158 8.91 8.88 -2.58
N LEU A 159 9.16 8.08 -1.53
CA LEU A 159 8.09 7.52 -0.70
C LEU A 159 7.33 8.60 0.08
N SER A 160 8.01 9.68 0.49
CA SER A 160 7.39 10.81 1.17
C SER A 160 6.42 11.57 0.25
N ALA A 161 6.82 11.79 -1.00
CA ALA A 161 5.95 12.38 -2.01
C ALA A 161 4.74 11.49 -2.29
N ALA A 162 4.96 10.18 -2.48
CA ALA A 162 3.89 9.20 -2.68
C ALA A 162 2.90 9.14 -1.50
N ALA A 163 3.38 9.03 -0.26
CA ALA A 163 2.54 8.92 0.92
C ALA A 163 1.67 10.16 1.12
N ARG A 164 2.25 11.35 0.94
CA ARG A 164 1.49 12.61 0.99
C ARG A 164 0.40 12.64 -0.08
N ALA A 165 0.75 12.35 -1.33
CA ALA A 165 -0.20 12.36 -2.44
C ALA A 165 -1.29 11.29 -2.31
N ALA A 166 -0.99 10.11 -1.75
CA ALA A 166 -1.98 9.09 -1.42
C ALA A 166 -2.96 9.58 -0.36
N ALA A 167 -2.46 10.23 0.69
CA ALA A 167 -3.29 10.78 1.76
C ALA A 167 -4.17 11.93 1.25
N ASP A 168 -3.63 12.80 0.40
CA ASP A 168 -4.38 13.88 -0.25
C ASP A 168 -5.47 13.30 -1.15
N GLY A 169 -5.11 12.35 -2.03
CA GLY A 169 -6.06 11.66 -2.91
C GLY A 169 -7.17 10.92 -2.15
N ALA A 170 -6.86 10.29 -1.01
CA ALA A 170 -7.87 9.69 -0.15
C ALA A 170 -8.86 10.72 0.38
N ARG A 171 -8.40 11.89 0.86
CA ARG A 171 -9.30 12.97 1.33
C ARG A 171 -10.13 13.54 0.18
N ASP A 172 -9.54 13.69 -0.99
CA ASP A 172 -10.20 14.22 -2.18
C ASP A 172 -11.30 13.30 -2.73
N THR A 173 -11.39 12.06 -2.25
CA THR A 173 -12.55 11.19 -2.55
C THR A 173 -13.83 11.65 -1.89
N GLU A 174 -13.77 12.39 -0.77
CA GLU A 174 -14.92 12.75 0.05
C GLU A 174 -16.04 13.46 -0.73
N PRO A 175 -15.79 14.52 -1.53
CA PRO A 175 -16.83 15.19 -2.31
C PRO A 175 -17.30 14.40 -3.54
N LEU A 176 -16.62 13.32 -3.94
CA LEU A 176 -16.91 12.61 -5.18
C LEU A 176 -18.16 11.73 -5.08
N GLN A 177 -18.91 11.65 -6.18
CA GLN A 177 -19.91 10.62 -6.40
C GLN A 177 -19.24 9.32 -6.85
N ALA A 178 -19.51 8.23 -6.15
CA ALA A 178 -18.99 6.91 -6.49
C ALA A 178 -19.50 6.40 -7.83
N ARG A 179 -18.57 5.87 -8.64
CA ARG A 179 -18.87 5.27 -9.96
C ARG A 179 -18.54 3.78 -10.03
N ARG A 180 -17.85 3.26 -9.01
CA ARG A 180 -17.42 1.86 -8.90
C ARG A 180 -17.75 1.30 -7.52
N GLY A 181 -17.69 -0.03 -7.41
CA GLY A 181 -17.89 -0.75 -6.15
C GLY A 181 -19.31 -0.58 -5.58
N ARG A 182 -19.49 -1.02 -4.33
CA ARG A 182 -20.79 -0.94 -3.63
C ARG A 182 -21.26 0.50 -3.43
N ALA A 183 -20.34 1.44 -3.21
CA ALA A 183 -20.65 2.86 -3.06
C ALA A 183 -21.39 3.44 -4.27
N SER A 184 -21.15 2.93 -5.48
CA SER A 184 -21.87 3.40 -6.68
C SER A 184 -23.38 3.20 -6.62
N PHE A 185 -23.88 2.24 -5.82
CA PHE A 185 -25.31 1.98 -5.68
C PHE A 185 -26.08 3.09 -4.97
N LEU A 186 -25.36 3.98 -4.26
CA LEU A 186 -25.93 5.10 -3.51
C LEU A 186 -26.08 6.37 -4.36
N GLY A 187 -25.49 6.44 -5.55
CA GLY A 187 -25.51 7.63 -6.39
C GLY A 187 -24.95 8.85 -5.64
N GLU A 188 -25.62 10.00 -5.73
CA GLU A 188 -25.23 11.25 -5.04
C GLU A 188 -25.11 11.12 -3.53
N ARG A 189 -25.78 10.13 -2.90
CA ARG A 189 -25.66 9.89 -1.45
C ARG A 189 -24.29 9.38 -1.03
N SER A 190 -23.43 9.01 -1.98
CA SER A 190 -22.02 8.68 -1.70
C SER A 190 -21.12 9.92 -1.51
N CYS A 191 -21.58 11.11 -1.93
CA CYS A 191 -20.86 12.36 -1.72
C CYS A 191 -20.86 12.75 -0.23
N GLY A 192 -19.76 13.35 0.25
CA GLY A 192 -19.57 13.73 1.65
C GLY A 192 -19.02 12.61 2.54
N HIS A 193 -18.65 11.46 1.96
CA HIS A 193 -18.07 10.33 2.67
C HIS A 193 -16.76 9.91 2.01
N ARG A 194 -15.70 9.73 2.78
CA ARG A 194 -14.40 9.29 2.25
C ARG A 194 -14.45 7.82 1.82
N ASP A 195 -13.77 7.48 0.73
CA ASP A 195 -13.63 6.08 0.29
C ASP A 195 -12.74 5.27 1.26
N PRO A 196 -13.22 4.14 1.80
CA PRO A 196 -12.42 3.29 2.68
C PRO A 196 -11.22 2.64 1.97
N GLY A 197 -11.36 2.32 0.67
CA GLY A 197 -10.27 1.77 -0.14
C GLY A 197 -9.11 2.75 -0.32
N ALA A 198 -9.42 4.00 -0.65
CA ALA A 198 -8.44 5.08 -0.75
C ALA A 198 -7.79 5.39 0.61
N GLN A 199 -8.57 5.47 1.69
CA GLN A 199 -8.04 5.69 3.04
C GLN A 199 -7.07 4.59 3.46
N SER A 200 -7.44 3.32 3.28
CA SER A 200 -6.54 2.20 3.60
C SER A 200 -5.28 2.18 2.74
N SER A 201 -5.36 2.62 1.48
CA SER A 201 -4.19 2.74 0.60
C SER A 201 -3.23 3.82 1.10
N ALA A 202 -3.75 4.97 1.56
CA ALA A 202 -2.93 6.01 2.17
C ALA A 202 -2.14 5.49 3.40
N LEU A 203 -2.77 4.68 4.26
CA LEU A 203 -2.10 4.04 5.40
C LEU A 203 -0.99 3.09 4.95
N ILE A 204 -1.22 2.31 3.88
CA ILE A 204 -0.21 1.40 3.32
C ILE A 204 1.01 2.18 2.79
N PHE A 205 0.81 3.32 2.11
CA PHE A 205 1.91 4.17 1.66
C PHE A 205 2.66 4.81 2.83
N GLN A 206 1.95 5.29 3.85
CA GLN A 206 2.58 5.86 5.06
C GLN A 206 3.46 4.82 5.75
N ALA A 207 3.00 3.57 5.88
CA ALA A 207 3.79 2.49 6.43
C ALA A 207 5.08 2.20 5.64
N ALA A 208 5.04 2.34 4.30
CA ALA A 208 6.22 2.15 3.45
C ALA A 208 7.27 3.24 3.70
N LEU A 209 6.83 4.49 3.84
CA LEU A 209 7.68 5.63 4.19
C LEU A 209 8.29 5.46 5.60
N ASP A 210 7.49 5.05 6.58
CA ASP A 210 7.96 4.88 7.95
C ASP A 210 9.02 3.77 8.05
N ALA A 211 8.86 2.69 7.28
CA ALA A 211 9.88 1.65 7.17
C ALA A 211 11.18 2.18 6.54
N ALA A 212 11.08 2.97 5.46
CA ALA A 212 12.25 3.54 4.80
C ALA A 212 13.02 4.52 5.70
N ARG A 213 12.29 5.32 6.51
CA ARG A 213 12.89 6.21 7.50
C ARG A 213 13.58 5.45 8.63
N ALA A 214 13.01 4.34 9.09
CA ALA A 214 13.64 3.50 10.11
C ALA A 214 14.97 2.92 9.61
N CYS A 215 15.04 2.43 8.37
CA CYS A 215 16.29 2.00 7.74
C CYS A 215 17.31 3.16 7.63
N SER A 216 16.84 4.39 7.42
CA SER A 216 17.70 5.58 7.29
C SER A 216 18.32 6.04 8.61
N LEU A 217 17.73 5.66 9.75
CA LEU A 217 18.19 6.03 11.09
C LEU A 217 19.25 5.07 11.67
N GLU A 218 19.57 3.95 10.98
CA GLU A 218 20.73 3.13 11.32
C GLU A 218 21.99 3.59 10.55
N PRO A 219 22.77 4.53 11.11
CA PRO A 219 24.22 4.40 11.01
C PRO A 219 24.97 4.74 12.32
N ILE A 220 26.06 3.99 12.55
CA ILE A 220 27.14 4.15 13.56
C ILE A 220 26.91 3.42 14.91
N MET A 221 27.11 2.10 14.90
CA MET A 221 27.89 1.47 15.98
C MET A 221 29.29 1.16 15.42
N VAL A 222 30.16 2.16 15.45
CA VAL A 222 31.60 1.91 15.36
C VAL A 222 31.99 1.19 16.64
N VAL A 223 32.49 -0.04 16.46
CA VAL A 223 33.22 -0.78 17.48
C VAL A 223 34.43 0.07 17.88
N GLU A 224 34.46 0.54 19.12
CA GLU A 224 35.73 0.85 19.76
C GLU A 224 35.89 -0.11 20.95
N GLN A 225 36.71 -1.13 20.70
CA GLN A 225 37.38 -1.88 21.76
C GLN A 225 38.45 -0.97 22.37
N ALA A 226 38.46 -0.89 23.71
CA ALA A 226 39.65 -0.65 24.51
C ALA A 226 39.56 -1.50 25.78
#